data_AF-A0A2D2BWM3-F1
#
_entry.id   AF-A0A2D2BWM3-F1
#
_cell.length_a   1.000
_cell.length_b   1.000
_cell.length_c   1.000
_cell.angle_alpha   90.00
_cell.angle_beta   90.00
_cell.angle_gamma   90.00
#
_symmetry.space_group_name_H-M   'P 1'
#
loop_
_entity.id
_entity.type
_entity.pdbx_description
1 polymer ?
#
loop_
_entity_poly.entity_id
_entity_poly.type
_entity_poly.pdbx_seq_one_letter_code
_entity_poly.pdbx_strand_id
1 'polypeptide(L)'
;MLDWNRIRELRSEVGDDEFRLILELFLDEVESVIMRLSSQPGPQLASQLHFLKGCARNLGFQQFARLCDEGEAEAIASGVGRVDTDALLGAYAASKALMIAGIAREFGPPAARLA
;
A
#
# COMPACT_ATOMS: atom_id res chain seq x y z
N MET A 1 -2.31 3.34 -10.68
CA MET A 1 -2.53 2.08 -11.43
C MET A 1 -2.25 0.92 -10.49
N LEU A 2 -3.06 -0.15 -10.56
CA LEU A 2 -2.88 -1.37 -9.76
C LEU A 2 -2.27 -2.48 -10.62
N ASP A 3 -1.34 -3.25 -10.05
CA ASP A 3 -0.86 -4.49 -10.65
C ASP A 3 -1.71 -5.68 -10.18
N TRP A 4 -2.67 -6.08 -11.01
CA TRP A 4 -3.56 -7.21 -10.73
C TRP A 4 -2.87 -8.57 -10.83
N ASN A 5 -1.78 -8.69 -11.57
CA ASN A 5 -1.06 -9.97 -11.66
C ASN A 5 -0.45 -10.29 -10.29
N ARG A 6 0.16 -9.29 -9.65
CA ARG A 6 0.72 -9.47 -8.30
C ARG A 6 -0.35 -9.83 -7.26
N ILE A 7 -1.54 -9.26 -7.34
CA ILE A 7 -2.66 -9.60 -6.46
C ILE A 7 -3.10 -11.07 -6.65
N ARG A 8 -3.17 -11.55 -7.90
CA ARG A 8 -3.50 -12.96 -8.20
C ARG A 8 -2.42 -13.91 -7.73
N GLU A 9 -1.15 -13.57 -7.91
CA GLU A 9 -0.02 -14.33 -7.38
C GLU A 9 -0.09 -14.45 -5.87
N LEU A 10 -0.26 -13.33 -5.15
CA LEU A 10 -0.36 -13.32 -3.70
C LEU A 10 -1.50 -14.20 -3.21
N ARG A 11 -2.68 -14.13 -3.84
CA ARG A 11 -3.82 -15.00 -3.54
C ARG A 11 -3.52 -16.48 -3.80
N SER A 12 -2.82 -16.79 -4.88
CA SER A 12 -2.41 -18.17 -5.20
C SER A 12 -1.36 -18.71 -4.23
N GLU A 13 -0.50 -17.86 -3.67
CA GLU A 13 0.56 -18.23 -2.72
C GLU A 13 -0.03 -18.56 -1.34
N VAL A 14 -1.02 -17.81 -0.88
CA VAL A 14 -1.56 -17.93 0.49
C VAL A 14 -2.84 -18.77 0.59
N GLY A 15 -3.60 -18.91 -0.50
CA GLY A 15 -4.89 -19.58 -0.51
C GLY A 15 -6.08 -18.62 -0.44
N ASP A 16 -7.23 -19.08 -0.96
CA ASP A 16 -8.44 -18.27 -1.12
C ASP A 16 -9.03 -17.78 0.20
N ASP A 17 -9.00 -18.64 1.24
CA ASP A 17 -9.59 -18.38 2.55
C ASP A 17 -8.70 -17.44 3.37
N GLU A 18 -7.39 -17.65 3.31
CA GLU A 18 -6.39 -16.86 4.03
C GLU A 18 -6.12 -15.49 3.39
N PHE A 19 -6.32 -15.36 2.08
CA PHE A 19 -5.98 -14.14 1.33
C PHE A 19 -6.64 -12.89 1.91
N ARG A 20 -7.94 -12.96 2.24
CA ARG A 20 -8.66 -11.80 2.79
C ARG A 20 -8.12 -11.38 4.16
N LEU A 21 -7.85 -12.36 5.03
CA LEU A 21 -7.33 -12.10 6.37
C LEU A 21 -5.94 -11.48 6.32
N ILE A 22 -5.05 -12.06 5.51
CA ILE A 22 -3.67 -11.55 5.35
C ILE A 22 -3.70 -10.14 4.76
N LEU A 23 -4.57 -9.91 3.78
CA LEU A 23 -4.71 -8.58 3.16
C LEU A 23 -5.21 -7.54 4.16
N GLU A 24 -6.21 -7.86 4.99
CA GLU A 24 -6.73 -6.97 6.02
C GLU A 24 -5.64 -6.59 7.04
N LEU A 25 -4.94 -7.58 7.60
CA LEU A 25 -3.83 -7.35 8.54
C LEU A 25 -2.74 -6.47 7.95
N PHE A 26 -2.42 -6.69 6.67
CA PHE A 26 -1.40 -5.91 5.97
C PHE A 26 -1.83 -4.46 5.74
N LEU A 27 -3.11 -4.24 5.40
CA LEU A 27 -3.65 -2.89 5.22
C LEU A 27 -3.66 -2.12 6.55
N ASP A 28 -4.03 -2.77 7.65
CA ASP A 28 -4.01 -2.19 8.99
C ASP A 28 -2.59 -1.79 9.42
N GLU A 29 -1.59 -2.61 9.11
CA GLU A 29 -0.18 -2.30 9.36
C GLU A 29 0.27 -1.08 8.56
N VAL A 30 -0.05 -1.03 7.26
CA VAL A 30 0.26 0.11 6.39
C VAL A 30 -0.37 1.40 6.92
N GLU A 31 -1.65 1.38 7.29
CA GLU A 31 -2.35 2.54 7.85
C GLU A 31 -1.72 3.00 9.17
N SER A 32 -1.38 2.04 10.04
CA SER A 32 -0.71 2.31 11.32
C SER A 32 0.66 2.96 11.12
N VAL A 33 1.41 2.58 10.08
CA VAL A 33 2.68 3.23 9.75
C VAL A 33 2.45 4.64 9.20
N ILE A 34 1.52 4.82 8.26
CA ILE A 34 1.22 6.14 7.67
C ILE A 34 0.84 7.16 8.76
N MET A 35 0.01 6.78 9.73
CA MET A 35 -0.42 7.64 10.84
C MET A 35 0.73 8.15 11.72
N ARG A 36 1.89 7.47 11.72
CA ARG A 36 3.04 7.81 12.55
C ARG A 36 4.15 8.55 11.81
N LEU A 37 4.04 8.73 10.48
CA LEU A 37 5.09 9.31 9.65
C LEU A 37 5.42 10.77 10.02
N SER A 38 4.39 11.58 10.26
CA SER A 38 4.53 13.03 10.52
C SER A 38 5.30 13.35 11.81
N SER A 39 5.45 12.37 12.72
CA SER A 39 6.19 12.52 13.97
C SER A 39 7.60 11.90 13.94
N GLN A 40 8.07 11.35 12.81
CA GLN A 40 9.37 10.67 12.75
C GLN A 40 10.53 11.62 12.38
N PRO A 41 11.71 11.47 13.01
CA PRO A 41 12.95 12.11 12.54
C PRO A 41 13.40 11.55 11.19
N GLY A 42 14.24 12.29 10.45
CA GLY A 42 14.70 11.95 9.09
C GLY A 42 15.11 10.48 8.87
N PRO A 43 16.03 9.90 9.66
CA PRO A 43 16.45 8.51 9.49
C PRO A 43 15.31 7.49 9.70
N GLN A 44 14.48 7.70 10.71
CA GLN A 44 13.31 6.85 10.95
C GLN A 44 12.27 7.04 9.84
N LEU A 45 12.05 8.27 9.38
CA LEU A 45 11.13 8.55 8.28
C LEU A 45 11.55 7.79 7.01
N ALA A 46 12.83 7.85 6.63
CA ALA A 46 13.35 7.11 5.49
C ALA A 46 13.10 5.60 5.63
N SER A 47 13.34 5.03 6.82
CA SER A 47 13.08 3.61 7.08
C SER A 47 11.59 3.25 7.01
N GLN A 48 10.70 4.10 7.51
CA GLN A 48 9.25 3.86 7.42
C GLN A 48 8.75 3.98 5.97
N LEU A 49 9.26 4.95 5.20
CA LEU A 49 8.93 5.10 3.78
C LEU A 49 9.47 3.93 2.95
N HIS A 50 10.66 3.40 3.28
CA HIS A 50 11.19 2.18 2.67
C HIS A 50 10.27 0.98 2.89
N PHE A 51 9.80 0.80 4.13
CA PHE A 51 8.84 -0.24 4.46
C PHE A 51 7.55 -0.10 3.64
N LEU A 52 6.94 1.10 3.66
CA LEU A 52 5.72 1.39 2.91
C LEU A 52 5.89 1.20 1.40
N LYS A 53 7.05 1.55 0.84
CA LYS A 53 7.40 1.29 -0.55
C LYS A 53 7.39 -0.20 -0.86
N GLY A 54 7.99 -1.02 0.00
CA GLY A 54 7.95 -2.47 -0.11
C GLY A 54 6.52 -3.01 -0.10
N CYS A 55 5.71 -2.53 0.85
CA CYS A 55 4.30 -2.88 0.95
C CYS A 55 3.50 -2.51 -0.31
N ALA A 56 3.69 -1.30 -0.79
CA ALA A 56 3.03 -0.79 -1.98
C ALA A 56 3.38 -1.62 -3.22
N ARG A 57 4.66 -2.00 -3.38
CA ARG A 57 5.10 -2.86 -4.49
C ARG A 57 4.51 -4.27 -4.39
N ASN A 58 4.46 -4.84 -3.18
CA ASN A 58 3.86 -6.16 -2.95
C ASN A 58 2.36 -6.18 -3.29
N LEU A 59 1.63 -5.10 -3.00
CA LEU A 59 0.20 -4.98 -3.34
C LEU A 59 -0.08 -4.41 -4.74
N GLY A 60 0.96 -4.04 -5.50
CA GLY A 60 0.81 -3.43 -6.82
C GLY A 60 0.31 -1.97 -6.79
N PHE A 61 0.42 -1.25 -5.67
CA PHE A 61 -0.02 0.14 -5.49
C PHE A 61 1.00 1.13 -6.09
N GLN A 62 1.07 1.19 -7.43
CA GLN A 62 2.18 1.86 -8.12
C GLN A 62 2.38 3.35 -7.75
N GLN A 63 1.29 4.12 -7.65
CA GLN A 63 1.40 5.55 -7.30
C GLN A 63 1.85 5.74 -5.85
N PHE A 64 1.33 4.92 -4.93
CA PHE A 64 1.72 4.97 -3.53
C PHE A 64 3.19 4.55 -3.36
N ALA A 65 3.64 3.51 -4.08
CA ALA A 65 5.03 3.08 -4.10
C ALA A 65 5.97 4.18 -4.58
N ARG A 66 5.57 4.93 -5.62
CA ARG A 66 6.34 6.06 -6.15
C ARG A 66 6.50 7.17 -5.12
N LEU A 67 5.42 7.59 -4.46
CA LEU A 67 5.48 8.64 -3.44
C LEU A 67 6.35 8.23 -2.25
N CYS A 68 6.30 6.95 -1.85
CA CYS A 68 7.17 6.43 -0.81
C CYS A 68 8.65 6.48 -1.22
N ASP A 69 8.96 6.15 -2.48
CA ASP A 69 10.33 6.18 -3.03
C ASP A 69 10.88 7.61 -3.10
N GLU A 70 10.07 8.57 -3.57
CA GLU A 70 10.42 9.99 -3.63
C GLU A 70 10.69 10.55 -2.23
N GLY A 71 9.80 10.29 -1.27
CA GLY A 71 9.98 10.74 0.11
C GLY A 71 11.16 10.07 0.83
N GLU A 72 11.41 8.78 0.57
CA GLU A 72 12.57 8.06 1.11
C GLU A 72 13.87 8.70 0.62
N ALA A 73 13.98 8.98 -0.69
CA ALA A 73 15.13 9.62 -1.28
C ALA A 73 15.37 11.03 -0.70
N GLU A 74 14.30 11.82 -0.52
CA GLU A 74 14.39 13.16 0.05
C GLU A 74 14.82 13.14 1.53
N ALA A 75 14.27 12.23 2.34
CA ALA A 75 14.63 12.07 3.74
C ALA A 75 16.11 11.67 3.91
N ILE A 76 16.63 10.83 3.02
CA ILE A 76 18.06 10.45 2.99
C ILE A 76 18.94 11.63 2.58
N ALA A 77 18.57 12.36 1.51
CA ALA A 77 19.39 13.41 0.94
C ALA A 77 19.48 14.66 1.83
N SER A 78 18.36 15.07 2.43
CA SER A 78 18.29 16.31 3.22
C SER A 78 18.68 16.12 4.69
N GLY A 79 18.62 14.88 5.22
CA GLY A 79 18.78 14.58 6.64
C GLY A 79 17.66 15.13 7.54
N VAL A 80 16.69 15.85 6.98
CA VAL A 80 15.51 16.40 7.66
C VAL A 80 14.28 15.73 7.06
N GLY A 81 13.53 14.99 7.88
CA GLY A 81 12.37 14.25 7.40
C GLY A 81 11.17 15.17 7.17
N ARG A 82 10.79 15.38 5.91
CA ARG A 82 9.49 15.94 5.55
C ARG A 82 8.91 15.12 4.42
N VAL A 83 7.65 14.72 4.56
CA VAL A 83 6.91 14.03 3.51
C VAL A 83 5.49 14.59 3.50
N ASP A 84 4.94 14.76 2.30
CA ASP A 84 3.54 15.13 2.13
C ASP A 84 2.65 13.94 2.54
N THR A 85 2.22 13.96 3.80
CA THR A 85 1.45 12.86 4.40
C THR A 85 0.03 12.81 3.82
N ASP A 86 -0.52 13.97 3.43
CA ASP A 86 -1.85 14.06 2.82
C ASP A 86 -1.83 13.45 1.41
N ALA A 87 -0.80 13.74 0.61
CA ALA A 87 -0.61 13.11 -0.70
C ALA A 87 -0.43 11.58 -0.59
N LEU A 88 0.34 11.11 0.39
CA LEU A 88 0.50 9.67 0.66
C LEU A 88 -0.83 9.01 1.03
N LEU A 89 -1.60 9.62 1.95
CA LEU A 89 -2.91 9.13 2.37
C LEU A 89 -3.89 9.08 1.20
N GLY A 90 -3.94 10.12 0.38
CA GLY A 90 -4.78 10.16 -0.81
C GLY A 90 -4.44 9.06 -1.82
N ALA A 91 -3.15 8.84 -2.09
CA ALA A 91 -2.70 7.80 -3.00
C ALA A 91 -2.96 6.38 -2.48
N TYR A 92 -2.78 6.16 -1.18
CA TYR A 92 -3.10 4.91 -0.52
C TYR A 92 -4.61 4.63 -0.57
N ALA A 93 -5.45 5.60 -0.17
CA ALA A 93 -6.90 5.47 -0.16
C ALA A 93 -7.46 5.16 -1.56
N ALA A 94 -6.98 5.86 -2.60
CA ALA A 94 -7.36 5.59 -3.98
C ALA A 94 -6.97 4.18 -4.43
N SER A 95 -5.78 3.71 -4.05
CA SER A 95 -5.28 2.37 -4.39
C SER A 95 -6.08 1.28 -3.65
N LYS A 96 -6.36 1.46 -2.36
CA LYS A 96 -7.20 0.58 -1.54
C LYS A 96 -8.61 0.48 -2.11
N ALA A 97 -9.24 1.60 -2.48
CA ALA A 97 -10.58 1.61 -3.07
C ALA A 97 -10.65 0.81 -4.38
N LEU A 98 -9.68 1.03 -5.27
CA LEU A 98 -9.61 0.29 -6.54
C LEU A 98 -9.38 -1.22 -6.31
N MET A 99 -8.56 -1.59 -5.33
CA MET A 99 -8.28 -2.97 -4.99
C MET A 99 -9.51 -3.67 -4.41
N ILE A 100 -10.21 -3.05 -3.45
CA ILE A 100 -11.43 -3.60 -2.85
C ILE A 100 -12.50 -3.80 -3.93
N ALA A 101 -12.68 -2.80 -4.81
CA ALA A 101 -13.63 -2.90 -5.91
C ALA A 101 -13.29 -4.04 -6.87
N GLY A 102 -12.02 -4.19 -7.25
CA GLY A 102 -11.64 -5.27 -8.16
C GLY A 102 -11.62 -6.66 -7.51
N ILE A 103 -11.29 -6.78 -6.22
CA ILE A 103 -11.42 -8.05 -5.48
C ILE A 103 -12.88 -8.51 -5.45
N ALA A 104 -13.83 -7.57 -5.23
CA ALA A 104 -15.24 -7.90 -5.29
C ALA A 104 -15.68 -8.38 -6.67
N ARG A 105 -15.12 -7.81 -7.75
CA ARG A 105 -15.41 -8.21 -9.13
C ARG A 105 -14.75 -9.54 -9.53
N GLU A 106 -13.50 -9.78 -9.16
CA GLU A 106 -12.75 -10.98 -9.57
C GLU A 106 -13.01 -12.19 -8.66
N PHE A 107 -13.11 -11.97 -7.35
CA PHE A 107 -13.17 -13.03 -6.33
C PHE A 107 -14.45 -13.00 -5.50
N GLY A 108 -15.40 -12.13 -5.84
CA GLY A 108 -16.70 -12.07 -5.19
C GLY A 108 -17.61 -13.26 -5.54
N PRO A 109 -18.76 -13.39 -4.86
CA PRO A 109 -19.79 -14.34 -5.25
C PRO A 109 -20.26 -14.07 -6.69
N PRO A 110 -20.83 -15.05 -7.41
CA PRO A 110 -21.19 -14.91 -8.83
C PRO A 110 -22.02 -13.66 -9.16
N ALA A 111 -22.90 -13.23 -8.27
CA ALA A 111 -23.72 -12.02 -8.43
C ALA A 111 -22.91 -10.71 -8.44
N ALA A 112 -21.68 -10.69 -7.91
CA ALA A 112 -20.82 -9.52 -7.82
C ALA A 112 -19.83 -9.38 -9.00
N ARG A 113 -19.71 -10.39 -9.87
CA ARG A 113 -18.69 -10.44 -10.94
C ARG A 113 -19.11 -9.78 -12.27
N LEU A 114 -20.32 -9.21 -12.35
CA LEU A 114 -20.92 -8.71 -13.60
C LEU A 114 -21.12 -7.18 -13.67
N ALA A 115 -20.49 -6.40 -12.80
CA ALA A 115 -20.41 -4.94 -12.93
C ALA A 115 -19.12 -4.51 -13.61
#